data_AF-A0A7D5N4F3-F1
#
_entry.id   AF-A0A7D5N4F3-F1
#
_cell.length_a   1.000
_cell.length_b   1.000
_cell.length_c   1.000
_cell.angle_alpha   90.00
_cell.angle_beta   90.00
_cell.angle_gamma   90.00
#
_symmetry.space_group_name_H-M   'P 1'
#
loop_
_entity.id
_entity.type
_entity.pdbx_description
1 polymer ?
#
loop_
_entity_poly.entity_id
_entity_poly.type
_entity_poly.pdbx_seq_one_letter_code
_entity_poly.pdbx_strand_id
1 'polypeptide(L)'
;MVRVTLFRDCAGIAMPTAVTAVARNGSSIIANLTLTQFGTSIDRSIVCPGQQSTCTNPSSTIPGVQEYIYQTALTLPNTLNVPVTISHSTCCRANGVSNLSSPGSQETYLSTIIPAQNLNLNNNSPVF
;
A
#
# COMPACT_ATOMS: atom_id res chain seq x y z
N MET A 1 6.16 -8.64 10.56
CA MET A 1 6.32 -8.31 9.12
C MET A 1 5.48 -7.09 8.81
N VAL A 2 6.00 -6.13 8.04
CA VAL A 2 5.23 -4.99 7.54
C VAL A 2 4.86 -5.28 6.09
N ARG A 3 3.58 -5.12 5.74
CA ARG A 3 3.05 -5.31 4.39
C ARG A 3 2.27 -4.08 3.96
N VAL A 4 2.57 -3.57 2.78
CA VAL A 4 1.80 -2.53 2.10
C VAL A 4 1.22 -3.14 0.83
N THR A 5 -0.10 -3.08 0.68
CA THR A 5 -0.80 -3.54 -0.53
C THR A 5 -1.34 -2.31 -1.25
N LEU A 6 -0.91 -2.07 -2.48
CA LEU A 6 -1.33 -0.95 -3.30
C LEU A 6 -2.06 -1.46 -4.54
N PHE A 7 -3.07 -0.70 -4.95
CA PHE A 7 -3.79 -0.94 -6.20
C PHE A 7 -3.50 0.21 -7.16
N ARG A 8 -3.35 -0.11 -8.44
CA ARG A 8 -3.27 0.88 -9.52
C ARG A 8 -4.17 0.52 -10.68
N ASP A 9 -4.58 1.53 -11.42
CA ASP A 9 -5.08 1.35 -12.77
C ASP A 9 -3.91 1.03 -13.72
N CYS A 10 -4.14 0.13 -14.66
CA CYS A 10 -3.12 -0.25 -15.65
C CYS A 10 -2.78 0.88 -16.64
N ALA A 11 -3.72 1.81 -16.85
CA ALA A 11 -3.48 3.06 -17.59
C ALA A 11 -2.83 4.18 -16.74
N GLY A 12 -2.68 3.95 -15.42
CA GLY A 12 -2.12 4.92 -14.48
C GLY A 12 -0.60 4.86 -14.34
N ILE A 13 -0.10 5.46 -13.26
CA ILE A 13 1.34 5.51 -12.94
C ILE A 13 1.88 4.10 -12.69
N ALA A 14 3.07 3.81 -13.24
CA ALA A 14 3.77 2.56 -12.97
C ALA A 14 4.16 2.44 -11.50
N MET A 15 3.88 1.29 -10.89
CA MET A 15 4.28 1.02 -9.51
C MET A 15 5.81 0.81 -9.43
N PRO A 16 6.48 1.36 -8.41
CA PRO A 16 7.92 1.21 -8.24
C PRO A 16 8.28 -0.22 -7.80
N THR A 17 9.55 -0.61 -7.92
CA THR A 17 10.05 -1.91 -7.44
C THR A 17 10.19 -1.98 -5.93
N ALA A 18 10.26 -0.82 -5.27
CA ALA A 18 10.28 -0.68 -3.82
C ALA A 18 9.52 0.57 -3.37
N VAL A 19 8.97 0.52 -2.17
CA VAL A 19 8.32 1.65 -1.49
C VAL A 19 8.95 1.88 -0.12
N THR A 20 8.77 3.08 0.43
CA THR A 20 9.27 3.40 1.76
C THR A 20 8.13 3.48 2.78
N ALA A 21 8.41 3.09 4.01
CA ALA A 21 7.54 3.37 5.15
C ALA A 21 8.38 3.88 6.33
N VAL A 22 7.73 4.58 7.25
CA VAL A 22 8.35 5.10 8.46
C VAL A 22 7.64 4.50 9.66
N ALA A 23 8.40 3.88 10.56
CA ALA A 23 7.90 3.45 11.86
C ALA A 23 8.24 4.52 12.91
N ARG A 24 7.23 4.91 13.70
CA ARG A 24 7.35 5.93 14.75
C ARG A 24 6.80 5.42 16.07
N ASN A 25 7.42 5.88 17.15
CA ASN A 25 6.89 5.81 18.50
C ASN A 25 6.59 7.24 18.95
N GLY A 26 5.32 7.61 19.00
CA GLY A 26 4.92 9.02 19.13
C GLY A 26 5.50 9.87 17.99
N SER A 27 6.26 10.90 18.33
CA SER A 27 6.93 11.78 17.37
C SER A 27 8.28 11.23 16.87
N SER A 28 8.89 10.29 17.59
CA SER A 28 10.23 9.76 17.28
C SER A 28 10.17 8.73 16.15
N ILE A 29 11.00 8.93 15.12
CA ILE A 29 11.25 7.89 14.11
C ILE A 29 12.11 6.80 14.74
N ILE A 30 11.65 5.55 14.66
CA ILE A 30 12.38 4.39 15.18
C ILE A 30 12.95 3.53 14.05
N ALA A 31 12.37 3.59 12.84
CA ALA A 31 12.93 2.96 11.66
C ALA A 31 12.45 3.64 10.37
N ASN A 32 13.35 3.72 9.39
CA ASN A 32 13.00 3.93 7.99
C ASN A 32 13.05 2.57 7.31
N LEU A 33 11.96 2.21 6.64
CA LEU A 33 11.77 0.89 6.05
C LEU A 33 11.77 1.01 4.53
N THR A 34 12.54 0.16 3.88
CA THR A 34 12.43 -0.10 2.44
C THR A 34 11.73 -1.43 2.25
N LEU A 35 10.56 -1.41 1.61
CA LEU A 35 9.77 -2.58 1.32
C LEU A 35 9.93 -2.91 -0.16
N THR A 36 10.42 -4.10 -0.46
CA THR A 36 10.56 -4.58 -1.85
C THR A 36 9.28 -5.27 -2.28
N GLN A 37 9.02 -5.23 -3.60
CA GLN A 37 7.89 -5.93 -4.17
C GLN A 37 8.00 -7.43 -3.86
N PHE A 38 6.91 -8.00 -3.36
CA PHE A 38 6.76 -9.42 -3.12
C PHE A 38 6.01 -10.06 -4.28
N GLY A 39 6.68 -10.95 -5.00
CA GLY A 39 6.13 -11.58 -6.20
C GLY A 39 5.96 -10.61 -7.37
N THR A 40 5.07 -10.94 -8.30
CA THR A 40 4.71 -10.11 -9.44
C THR A 40 3.43 -9.33 -9.17
N SER A 41 3.09 -8.37 -10.03
CA SER A 41 1.77 -7.76 -9.98
C SER A 41 0.69 -8.81 -10.24
N ILE A 42 -0.47 -8.63 -9.62
CA ILE A 42 -1.62 -9.51 -9.79
C ILE A 42 -2.74 -8.71 -10.45
N ASP A 43 -3.26 -9.21 -11.57
CA ASP A 43 -4.42 -8.60 -12.22
C ASP A 43 -5.68 -8.85 -11.36
N ARG A 44 -6.36 -7.77 -10.98
CA ARG A 44 -7.60 -7.74 -10.19
C ARG A 44 -8.74 -7.07 -10.97
N SER A 45 -8.61 -7.00 -12.29
CA SER A 45 -9.65 -6.45 -13.17
C SER A 45 -10.93 -7.25 -13.05
N ILE A 46 -12.07 -6.55 -12.99
CA ILE A 46 -13.39 -7.16 -13.03
C ILE A 46 -13.80 -7.27 -14.50
N VAL A 47 -13.75 -8.48 -15.06
CA VAL A 47 -14.07 -8.77 -16.46
C VAL A 47 -15.05 -9.93 -16.56
N CYS A 48 -15.93 -9.92 -17.55
CA CYS A 48 -16.71 -11.12 -17.91
C CYS A 48 -15.81 -12.14 -18.62
N PRO A 49 -16.18 -13.43 -18.66
CA PRO A 49 -15.44 -14.45 -19.41
C PRO A 49 -15.20 -14.03 -20.87
N GLY A 50 -13.94 -14.11 -21.32
CA GLY A 50 -13.52 -13.73 -22.68
C GLY A 50 -13.25 -12.25 -22.90
N GLN A 51 -13.55 -11.38 -21.94
CA GLN A 51 -13.18 -9.97 -22.01
C GLN A 51 -11.74 -9.74 -21.52
N GLN A 52 -11.08 -8.75 -22.12
CA GLN A 52 -9.75 -8.30 -21.73
C GLN A 52 -9.84 -6.94 -21.06
N SER A 53 -9.05 -6.70 -20.02
CA SER A 53 -8.91 -5.36 -19.42
C SER A 53 -7.72 -4.61 -20.02
N THR A 54 -7.58 -3.32 -19.67
CA THR A 54 -6.40 -2.53 -20.05
C THR A 54 -5.07 -3.07 -19.48
N CYS A 55 -5.10 -3.99 -18.50
CA CYS A 55 -3.90 -4.66 -18.01
C CYS A 55 -3.36 -5.71 -18.98
N THR A 56 -4.27 -6.40 -19.68
CA THR A 56 -3.93 -7.46 -20.65
C THR A 56 -3.86 -6.96 -22.09
N ASN A 57 -4.63 -5.91 -22.41
CA ASN A 57 -4.69 -5.32 -23.74
C ASN A 57 -4.87 -3.79 -23.59
N PRO A 58 -3.84 -2.98 -23.88
CA PRO A 58 -3.89 -1.52 -23.74
C PRO A 58 -5.00 -0.83 -24.55
N SER A 59 -5.52 -1.48 -25.59
CA SER A 59 -6.62 -0.96 -26.43
C SER A 59 -8.01 -1.36 -25.92
N SER A 60 -8.12 -2.12 -24.83
CA SER A 60 -9.42 -2.45 -24.23
C SER A 60 -10.12 -1.21 -23.67
N THR A 61 -11.45 -1.19 -23.77
CA THR A 61 -12.28 -0.18 -23.12
C THR A 61 -12.60 -0.50 -21.65
N ILE A 62 -12.26 -1.71 -21.18
CA ILE A 62 -12.52 -2.14 -19.80
C ILE A 62 -11.32 -1.75 -18.94
N PRO A 63 -11.50 -0.85 -17.94
CA PRO A 63 -10.41 -0.48 -17.05
C PRO A 63 -9.87 -1.68 -16.30
N GLY A 64 -8.55 -1.84 -16.36
CA GLY A 64 -7.85 -2.88 -15.61
C GLY A 64 -7.21 -2.34 -14.34
N VAL A 65 -7.18 -3.18 -13.31
CA VAL A 65 -6.61 -2.88 -12.00
C VAL A 65 -5.57 -3.94 -11.64
N GLN A 66 -4.43 -3.52 -11.12
CA GLN A 66 -3.38 -4.39 -10.60
C GLN A 66 -3.16 -4.19 -9.11
N GLU A 67 -2.95 -5.30 -8.40
CA GLU A 67 -2.50 -5.37 -7.02
C GLU A 67 -0.97 -5.54 -6.96
N TYR A 68 -0.33 -4.75 -6.10
CA TYR A 68 1.09 -4.85 -5.77
C TYR A 68 1.24 -5.01 -4.27
N ILE A 69 2.04 -6.01 -3.86
CA ILE A 69 2.36 -6.27 -2.46
C ILE A 69 3.82 -5.91 -2.24
N TYR A 70 4.09 -5.12 -1.21
CA TYR A 70 5.44 -4.79 -0.75
C TYR A 70 5.59 -5.24 0.69
N GLN A 71 6.74 -5.82 1.03
CA GLN A 71 6.97 -6.27 2.40
C GLN A 71 8.41 -6.11 2.86
N THR A 72 8.58 -5.98 4.16
CA THR A 72 9.87 -6.07 4.84
C THR A 72 9.71 -6.55 6.27
N ALA A 73 10.80 -7.01 6.87
CA ALA A 73 10.82 -7.33 8.30
C ALA A 73 11.07 -6.05 9.10
N LEU A 74 10.23 -5.82 10.11
CA LEU A 74 10.49 -4.84 11.18
C LEU A 74 10.65 -5.64 12.47
N THR A 75 11.84 -5.57 13.06
CA THR A 75 12.11 -6.15 14.37
C THR A 75 11.75 -5.13 15.43
N LEU A 76 10.81 -5.48 16.30
CA LEU A 76 10.42 -4.67 17.46
C LEU A 76 11.05 -5.28 18.73
N PRO A 77 11.25 -4.47 19.78
CA PRO A 77 11.62 -4.99 21.10
C PRO A 77 10.60 -6.03 21.59
N ASN A 78 11.06 -6.96 22.43
CA ASN A 78 10.23 -7.99 23.04
C ASN A 78 9.07 -7.43 23.88
N THR A 79 9.26 -6.23 24.44
CA THR A 79 8.25 -5.50 25.22
C THR A 79 7.94 -4.16 24.57
N LEU A 80 6.71 -3.99 24.09
CA LEU A 80 6.21 -2.73 23.52
C LEU A 80 5.33 -2.00 24.54
N ASN A 81 5.92 -1.06 25.28
CA ASN A 81 5.20 -0.25 26.27
C ASN A 81 4.44 0.94 25.67
N VAL A 82 4.61 1.17 24.37
CA VAL A 82 4.13 2.34 23.63
C VAL A 82 3.73 1.89 22.22
N PRO A 83 2.67 2.48 21.63
CA PRO A 83 2.21 2.11 20.31
C PRO A 83 3.22 2.54 19.23
N VAL A 84 3.33 1.72 18.19
CA VAL A 84 4.16 2.01 17.01
C VAL A 84 3.26 2.30 15.83
N THR A 85 3.36 3.51 15.29
CA THR A 85 2.69 3.89 14.05
C THR A 85 3.59 3.59 12.88
N ILE A 86 3.08 2.85 11.90
CA ILE A 86 3.75 2.61 10.62
C ILE A 86 2.99 3.40 9.56
N SER A 87 3.70 4.22 8.79
CA SER A 87 3.09 5.03 7.74
C SER A 87 3.84 4.99 6.43
N HIS A 88 3.11 4.98 5.32
CA HIS A 88 3.61 5.09 3.96
C HIS A 88 2.90 6.26 3.28
N SER A 89 3.64 7.03 2.48
CA SER A 89 3.06 8.02 1.59
C SER A 89 3.60 7.93 0.18
N THR A 90 2.78 8.38 -0.77
CA THR A 90 3.20 8.59 -2.16
C THR A 90 3.04 10.05 -2.52
N CYS A 91 3.89 10.57 -3.40
CA CYS A 91 3.84 11.98 -3.78
C CYS A 91 2.61 12.32 -4.63
N CYS A 92 2.04 11.32 -5.32
CA CYS A 92 1.34 11.63 -6.53
C CYS A 92 0.19 10.65 -6.81
N ARG A 93 -0.97 11.19 -7.17
CA ARG A 93 -2.02 10.48 -7.90
C ARG A 93 -1.72 10.54 -9.40
N ALA A 94 -2.37 9.68 -10.18
CA ALA A 94 -2.27 9.72 -11.64
C ALA A 94 -2.84 11.04 -12.18
N ASN A 95 -2.10 11.72 -13.08
CA ASN A 95 -2.56 12.96 -13.73
C ASN A 95 -3.86 12.81 -14.54
N GLY A 96 -4.22 11.58 -14.93
CA GLY A 96 -5.48 11.30 -15.61
C GLY A 96 -6.73 11.36 -14.71
N VAL A 97 -6.56 11.54 -13.39
CA VAL A 97 -7.68 11.70 -12.46
C VAL A 97 -8.35 13.06 -12.69
N SER A 98 -9.60 13.08 -13.15
CA SER A 98 -10.29 14.31 -13.57
C SER A 98 -11.10 14.99 -12.47
N ASN A 99 -11.23 14.37 -11.29
CA ASN A 99 -12.00 14.89 -10.16
C ASN A 99 -11.14 15.51 -9.05
N LEU A 100 -9.86 15.74 -9.30
CA LEU A 100 -8.93 16.42 -8.39
C LEU A 100 -8.21 17.56 -9.13
N SER A 101 -8.02 18.68 -8.45
CA SER A 101 -7.12 19.73 -8.94
C SER A 101 -5.68 19.25 -8.82
N SER A 102 -4.86 19.45 -9.86
CA SER A 102 -3.45 19.04 -9.91
C SER A 102 -3.15 17.65 -9.33
N PRO A 103 -3.74 16.55 -9.85
CA PRO A 103 -3.63 15.21 -9.25
C PRO A 103 -2.20 14.74 -9.03
N GLY A 104 -1.28 15.06 -9.94
CA GLY A 104 0.14 14.73 -9.83
C GLY A 104 0.87 15.44 -8.68
N SER A 105 0.24 16.42 -8.04
CA SER A 105 0.74 17.07 -6.82
C SER A 105 0.09 16.56 -5.55
N GLN A 106 -0.88 15.63 -5.64
CA GLN A 106 -1.65 15.18 -4.49
C GLN A 106 -1.14 13.84 -3.97
N GLU A 107 -0.89 13.82 -2.66
CA GLU A 107 -0.33 12.66 -2.00
C GLU A 107 -1.38 11.64 -1.54
N THR A 108 -0.89 10.45 -1.23
CA THR A 108 -1.66 9.41 -0.55
C THR A 108 -0.95 9.06 0.73
N TYR A 109 -1.70 8.87 1.82
CA TYR A 109 -1.15 8.51 3.11
C TYR A 109 -1.89 7.29 3.65
N LEU A 110 -1.12 6.25 3.97
CA LEU A 110 -1.61 5.03 4.60
C LEU A 110 -0.90 4.88 5.95
N SER A 111 -1.64 4.60 7.01
CA SER A 111 -1.05 4.28 8.31
C SER A 111 -1.77 3.14 9.01
N THR A 112 -1.02 2.48 9.88
CA THR A 112 -1.52 1.49 10.82
C THR A 112 -0.79 1.65 12.15
N ILE A 113 -1.39 1.17 13.22
CA ILE A 113 -0.85 1.25 14.58
C ILE A 113 -0.71 -0.17 15.11
N ILE A 114 0.51 -0.51 15.53
CA ILE A 114 0.76 -1.66 16.39
C ILE A 114 0.55 -1.16 17.82
N PRO A 115 -0.46 -1.66 18.55
CA PRO A 115 -0.73 -1.19 19.90
C PRO A 115 0.36 -1.60 20.88
N ALA A 116 0.43 -0.91 22.00
CA ALA A 116 1.27 -1.32 23.13
C ALA A 116 0.75 -2.64 23.74
N GLN A 117 1.66 -3.50 24.19
CA GLN A 117 1.36 -4.82 24.74
C GLN A 117 0.79 -4.79 26.17
N ASN A 118 0.83 -3.64 26.85
CA ASN A 118 0.19 -3.43 28.14
C ASN A 118 -1.31 -3.09 28.02
N LEU A 119 -1.86 -3.07 26.81
CA LEU A 119 -3.27 -2.86 26.56
C LEU A 119 -3.94 -4.24 26.38
N ASN A 120 -4.93 -4.55 27.23
CA ASN A 120 -5.81 -5.72 27.06
C ASN A 120 -6.64 -5.55 25.77
N LEU A 121 -6.05 -5.86 24.61
CA LEU A 121 -6.68 -5.69 23.31
C LEU A 121 -6.92 -7.06 22.67
N ASN A 122 -8.14 -7.56 22.84
CA ASN A 122 -8.70 -8.64 22.03
C ASN A 122 -9.14 -8.09 20.66
N ASN A 123 -8.22 -7.51 19.89
CA ASN A 123 -8.49 -7.00 18.56
C ASN A 123 -7.58 -7.69 17.53
N ASN A 124 -8.05 -8.82 17.01
CA ASN A 124 -7.59 -9.36 15.75
C ASN A 124 -8.64 -9.06 14.66
N SER A 125 -8.19 -8.53 13.53
CA SER A 125 -9.03 -8.39 12.34
C SER A 125 -9.59 -9.76 11.92
N PRO A 126 -10.80 -9.82 11.33
CA PRO A 126 -11.37 -11.06 10.81
C PRO A 126 -10.40 -11.74 9.83
N VAL A 127 -10.16 -13.03 10.04
CA VAL A 127 -9.50 -13.90 9.06
C VAL A 127 -10.63 -14.54 8.25
N PHE A 128 -10.69 -14.26 6.95
CA PHE A 128 -11.62 -14.92 6.02
C PHE A 128 -10.99 -16.19 5.45
#